data_AF-A0A6A3CRP2-F1
#
_entry.id   AF-A0A6A3CRP2-F1
#
_cell.length_a   1.000
_cell.length_b   1.000
_cell.length_c   1.000
_cell.angle_alpha   90.00
_cell.angle_beta   90.00
_cell.angle_gamma   90.00
#
_symmetry.space_group_name_H-M   'P 1'
#
loop_
_entity.id
_entity.type
_entity.pdbx_description
1 polymer ?
#
loop_
_entity_poly.entity_id
_entity_poly.type
_entity_poly.pdbx_seq_one_letter_code
_entity_poly.pdbx_strand_id
1 'polypeptide(L)'
;MWDKYGVRPDVKHCTCMVDLLGRAGRLNEALKLIENMTVEKDDGLWSALLAACRIHKQVELAEWAAKSLLEIQPQNPGHYVLLSNIYANAGRWEDMAKIRNLMTKRNLKKIPGWTWIEVDNKIHQFSVGDKSHPLSKEIHGLLKSLIEKLELAGYVPDTNFVLHDVDEEVKVGMLYTHSEKLAIAFGLIATPEGSPIRITKNLRVCGDCHTFIKFVSAVTKRTIIVRDANRFHHFSEGACSCGDYW
;
A
#
# COMPACT_ATOMS: atom_id res chain seq x y z
N MET A 1 -28.46 -5.10 -16.48
CA MET A 1 -27.54 -4.31 -17.36
C MET A 1 -27.98 -4.38 -18.81
N TRP A 2 -28.17 -5.57 -19.39
CA TRP A 2 -28.69 -5.71 -20.75
C TRP A 2 -30.14 -5.22 -20.88
N ASP A 3 -31.06 -5.76 -20.08
CA ASP A 3 -32.51 -5.49 -20.23
C ASP A 3 -32.92 -4.04 -19.92
N LYS A 4 -32.06 -3.28 -19.25
CA LYS A 4 -32.33 -1.89 -18.83
C LYS A 4 -31.48 -0.84 -19.53
N TYR A 5 -30.24 -1.18 -19.88
CA TYR A 5 -29.26 -0.21 -20.41
C TYR A 5 -28.63 -0.65 -21.74
N GLY A 6 -28.96 -1.83 -22.27
CA GLY A 6 -28.36 -2.36 -23.49
C GLY A 6 -26.86 -2.69 -23.38
N VAL A 7 -26.30 -2.68 -22.16
CA VAL A 7 -24.88 -2.95 -21.93
C VAL A 7 -24.70 -4.42 -21.55
N ARG A 8 -23.95 -5.16 -22.37
CA ARG A 8 -23.51 -6.52 -22.03
C ARG A 8 -22.31 -6.42 -21.07
N PRO A 9 -22.38 -7.01 -19.87
CA PRO A 9 -21.24 -7.01 -18.96
C PRO A 9 -20.04 -7.69 -19.62
N ASP A 10 -18.90 -7.02 -19.61
CA ASP A 10 -17.60 -7.61 -19.93
C ASP A 10 -16.81 -7.91 -18.65
N VAL A 11 -15.60 -8.45 -18.81
CA VAL A 11 -14.74 -8.77 -17.66
C VAL A 11 -14.40 -7.53 -16.82
N LYS A 12 -14.27 -6.34 -17.41
CA LYS A 12 -13.95 -5.10 -16.69
C LYS A 12 -15.12 -4.67 -15.80
N HIS A 13 -16.35 -4.78 -16.29
CA HIS A 13 -17.54 -4.52 -15.47
C HIS A 13 -17.60 -5.49 -14.28
N CYS A 14 -17.33 -6.77 -14.51
CA CYS A 14 -17.27 -7.77 -13.44
C CYS A 14 -16.14 -7.48 -12.44
N THR A 15 -14.96 -7.10 -12.92
CA THR A 15 -13.82 -6.71 -12.08
C THR A 15 -14.15 -5.54 -11.17
N CYS A 16 -14.83 -4.51 -11.69
CA CYS A 16 -15.32 -3.40 -10.86
C CYS A 16 -16.29 -3.87 -9.77
N MET A 17 -17.20 -4.80 -10.10
CA MET A 17 -18.15 -5.35 -9.12
C MET A 17 -17.44 -6.20 -8.06
N VAL A 18 -16.45 -7.01 -8.45
CA VAL A 18 -15.62 -7.81 -7.52
C VAL A 18 -14.82 -6.90 -6.60
N ASP A 19 -14.17 -5.85 -7.11
CA ASP A 19 -13.44 -4.88 -6.28
C ASP A 19 -14.38 -4.19 -5.28
N LEU A 20 -15.57 -3.76 -5.72
CA LEU A 20 -16.56 -3.12 -4.86
C LEU A 20 -17.08 -4.06 -3.77
N LEU A 21 -17.53 -5.25 -4.14
CA LEU A 21 -18.04 -6.26 -3.19
C LEU A 21 -16.93 -6.71 -2.23
N GLY A 22 -15.73 -6.93 -2.77
CA GLY A 22 -14.55 -7.32 -2.02
C GLY A 22 -14.16 -6.28 -0.98
N ARG A 23 -14.09 -5.00 -1.35
CA ARG A 23 -13.82 -3.91 -0.39
C ARG A 23 -14.90 -3.79 0.69
N ALA A 24 -16.15 -4.06 0.35
CA ALA A 24 -17.27 -4.07 1.29
C ALA A 24 -17.32 -5.31 2.20
N GLY A 25 -16.38 -6.26 2.07
CA GLY A 25 -16.39 -7.51 2.86
C GLY A 25 -17.39 -8.56 2.38
N ARG A 26 -18.07 -8.31 1.25
CA ARG A 26 -19.07 -9.20 0.66
C ARG A 26 -18.42 -10.25 -0.25
N LEU A 27 -17.41 -10.94 0.28
CA LEU A 27 -16.57 -11.88 -0.48
C LEU A 27 -17.37 -13.05 -1.07
N ASN A 28 -18.38 -13.55 -0.35
CA ASN A 28 -19.25 -14.61 -0.87
C ASN A 28 -20.02 -14.17 -2.12
N GLU A 29 -20.41 -12.90 -2.20
CA GLU A 29 -21.12 -12.36 -3.37
C GLU A 29 -20.16 -12.08 -4.52
N ALA A 30 -18.95 -11.60 -4.21
CA ALA A 30 -17.88 -11.49 -5.20
C ALA A 30 -17.57 -12.86 -5.82
N LEU A 31 -17.48 -13.91 -5.00
CA LEU A 31 -17.23 -15.28 -5.46
C LEU A 31 -18.38 -15.79 -6.35
N LYS A 32 -19.63 -15.65 -5.90
CA LYS A 32 -20.80 -16.02 -6.71
C LYS A 32 -20.83 -15.30 -8.06
N LEU A 33 -20.43 -14.03 -8.11
CA LEU A 33 -20.31 -13.29 -9.37
C LEU A 33 -19.24 -13.89 -10.29
N ILE A 34 -18.10 -14.29 -9.73
CA ILE A 34 -17.00 -14.95 -10.46
C ILE A 34 -17.40 -16.34 -10.95
N GLU A 35 -18.15 -17.11 -10.17
CA GLU A 35 -18.61 -18.44 -10.58
C GLU A 35 -19.66 -18.35 -11.70
N ASN A 36 -20.58 -17.39 -11.61
CA ASN A 36 -21.69 -17.24 -12.56
C ASN A 36 -21.32 -16.48 -13.83
N MET A 37 -20.15 -15.86 -13.92
CA MET A 37 -19.79 -15.11 -15.12
C MET A 37 -19.53 -16.03 -16.30
N THR A 38 -20.09 -15.66 -17.45
CA THR A 38 -19.89 -16.34 -18.74
C THR A 38 -18.75 -15.73 -19.56
N VAL A 39 -18.16 -14.64 -19.08
CA VAL A 39 -17.00 -13.98 -19.70
C VAL A 39 -15.71 -14.60 -19.17
N GLU A 40 -14.67 -14.58 -20.00
CA GLU A 40 -13.36 -15.08 -19.61
C GLU A 40 -12.78 -14.24 -18.46
N LYS A 41 -12.20 -14.93 -17.48
CA LYS A 41 -11.64 -14.33 -16.27
C LYS A 41 -10.22 -13.88 -16.56
N ASP A 42 -9.93 -12.60 -16.33
CA ASP A 42 -8.60 -12.03 -16.56
C ASP A 42 -7.81 -11.81 -15.27
N ASP A 43 -6.58 -11.35 -15.41
CA ASP A 43 -5.69 -11.03 -14.29
C ASP A 43 -6.24 -9.88 -13.43
N GLY A 44 -6.96 -8.93 -14.01
CA GLY A 44 -7.60 -7.83 -13.29
C GLY A 44 -8.64 -8.33 -12.29
N LEU A 45 -9.50 -9.25 -12.71
CA LEU A 45 -10.54 -9.86 -11.88
C LEU A 45 -9.93 -10.60 -10.67
N TRP A 46 -8.95 -11.47 -10.93
CA TRP A 46 -8.32 -12.24 -9.87
C TRP A 46 -7.48 -11.36 -8.93
N SER A 47 -6.85 -10.31 -9.46
CA SER A 47 -6.13 -9.31 -8.65
C SER A 47 -7.07 -8.57 -7.71
N ALA A 48 -8.27 -8.20 -8.16
CA ALA A 48 -9.29 -7.57 -7.32
C ALA A 48 -9.73 -8.50 -6.18
N LEU A 49 -10.00 -9.78 -6.49
CA LEU A 49 -10.37 -10.77 -5.47
C LEU A 49 -9.23 -10.98 -4.46
N LEU A 50 -7.99 -11.17 -4.93
CA LEU A 50 -6.84 -11.38 -4.06
C LEU A 50 -6.57 -10.17 -3.14
N ALA A 51 -6.71 -8.95 -3.67
CA ALA A 51 -6.60 -7.74 -2.89
C ALA A 51 -7.67 -7.65 -1.79
N ALA A 52 -8.90 -8.05 -2.08
CA ALA A 52 -9.97 -8.13 -1.09
C ALA A 52 -9.71 -9.20 -0.03
N CYS A 53 -9.22 -10.37 -0.42
CA CYS A 53 -8.82 -11.44 0.51
C CYS A 53 -7.75 -10.97 1.50
N ARG A 54 -6.78 -10.16 1.04
CA ARG A 54 -5.79 -9.54 1.92
C ARG A 54 -6.43 -8.62 2.96
N ILE A 55 -7.39 -7.78 2.55
CA ILE A 55 -8.05 -6.83 3.46
C ILE A 55 -8.82 -7.57 4.55
N HIS A 56 -9.54 -8.63 4.18
CA HIS A 56 -10.40 -9.40 5.09
C HIS A 56 -9.73 -10.64 5.68
N LYS A 57 -8.42 -10.80 5.48
CA LYS A 57 -7.61 -11.92 6.02
C LYS A 57 -8.13 -13.32 5.62
N GLN A 58 -8.76 -13.45 4.45
CA GLN A 58 -9.26 -14.73 3.92
C GLN A 58 -8.17 -15.49 3.17
N VAL A 59 -7.35 -16.27 3.90
CA VAL A 59 -6.16 -16.93 3.35
C VAL A 59 -6.49 -17.98 2.29
N GLU A 60 -7.48 -18.85 2.53
CA GLU A 60 -7.84 -19.94 1.60
C GLU A 60 -8.32 -19.38 0.26
N LEU A 61 -9.16 -18.34 0.28
CA LEU A 61 -9.65 -17.69 -0.93
C LEU A 61 -8.53 -16.93 -1.65
N ALA A 62 -7.59 -16.36 -0.90
CA ALA A 62 -6.39 -15.76 -1.48
C ALA A 62 -5.51 -16.80 -2.19
N GLU A 63 -5.32 -18.00 -1.64
CA GLU A 63 -4.57 -19.07 -2.30
C GLU A 63 -5.20 -19.46 -3.64
N TRP A 64 -6.52 -19.58 -3.67
CA TRP A 64 -7.27 -19.85 -4.89
C TRP A 64 -7.08 -18.75 -5.95
N ALA A 65 -7.32 -17.48 -5.58
CA ALA A 65 -7.16 -16.35 -6.49
C ALA A 65 -5.71 -16.22 -6.98
N ALA A 66 -4.73 -16.41 -6.08
CA ALA A 66 -3.32 -16.35 -6.42
C ALA A 66 -2.93 -17.49 -7.38
N LYS A 67 -3.42 -18.71 -7.18
CA LYS A 67 -3.17 -19.82 -8.10
C LYS A 67 -3.61 -19.47 -9.52
N SER A 68 -4.82 -18.93 -9.68
CA SER A 68 -5.31 -18.47 -11.00
C SER A 68 -4.43 -17.37 -11.60
N LEU A 69 -3.98 -16.39 -10.80
CA LEU A 69 -3.06 -15.35 -11.28
C LEU A 69 -1.69 -15.90 -11.71
N LEU A 70 -1.18 -16.90 -11.00
CA LEU A 70 0.11 -17.51 -11.32
C LEU A 70 0.05 -18.41 -12.55
N GLU A 71 -1.13 -18.95 -12.89
CA GLU A 71 -1.38 -19.65 -14.15
C GLU A 71 -1.42 -18.69 -15.34
N ILE A 72 -2.09 -17.53 -15.19
CA ILE A 72 -2.21 -16.51 -16.25
C ILE A 72 -0.89 -15.73 -16.45
N GLN A 73 -0.26 -15.29 -15.36
CA GLN A 73 0.93 -14.44 -15.38
C GLN A 73 2.04 -14.97 -14.45
N PRO A 74 2.66 -16.12 -14.79
CA PRO A 74 3.67 -16.78 -13.96
C PRO A 74 4.96 -15.97 -13.75
N GLN A 75 5.17 -14.92 -14.55
CA GLN A 75 6.36 -14.08 -14.52
C GLN A 75 6.13 -12.73 -13.83
N ASN A 76 4.93 -12.46 -13.29
CA ASN A 76 4.62 -11.22 -12.61
C ASN A 76 5.03 -11.33 -11.12
N PRO A 77 6.08 -10.64 -10.65
CA PRO A 77 6.54 -10.73 -9.26
C PRO A 77 5.50 -10.21 -8.25
N GLY A 78 4.61 -9.31 -8.68
CA GLY A 78 3.59 -8.71 -7.82
C GLY A 78 2.64 -9.73 -7.21
N HIS A 79 2.28 -10.77 -7.97
CA HIS A 79 1.38 -11.83 -7.49
C HIS A 79 2.00 -12.66 -6.37
N TYR A 80 3.29 -13.02 -6.53
CA TYR A 80 4.05 -13.73 -5.50
C TYR A 80 4.23 -12.88 -4.25
N VAL A 81 4.58 -11.60 -4.43
CA VAL A 81 4.72 -10.66 -3.31
C VAL A 81 3.41 -10.54 -2.55
N LEU A 82 2.27 -10.39 -3.24
CA LEU A 82 0.98 -10.25 -2.60
C LEU A 82 0.59 -11.51 -1.80
N LEU A 83 0.77 -12.71 -2.37
CA LEU A 83 0.52 -13.97 -1.65
C LEU A 83 1.46 -14.16 -0.45
N SER A 84 2.75 -13.86 -0.63
CA SER A 84 3.75 -13.88 0.44
C SER A 84 3.36 -12.94 1.60
N ASN A 85 2.85 -11.76 1.28
CA ASN A 85 2.36 -10.79 2.25
C ASN A 85 1.12 -11.28 3.00
N ILE A 86 0.20 -11.96 2.31
CA ILE A 86 -0.99 -12.55 2.94
C ILE A 86 -0.58 -13.64 3.94
N TYR A 87 0.37 -14.50 3.58
CA TYR A 87 0.92 -15.49 4.50
C TYR A 87 1.59 -14.88 5.72
N ALA A 88 2.41 -13.83 5.53
CA ALA A 88 3.04 -13.11 6.63
C ALA A 88 1.99 -12.54 7.61
N ASN A 89 0.93 -11.91 7.09
CA ASN A 89 -0.16 -11.36 7.91
C ASN A 89 -0.97 -12.43 8.67
N ALA A 90 -0.96 -13.67 8.18
CA ALA A 90 -1.59 -14.81 8.83
C ALA A 90 -0.64 -15.59 9.76
N GLY A 91 0.61 -15.14 9.94
CA GLY A 91 1.64 -15.86 10.70
C GLY A 91 2.13 -17.15 10.04
N ARG A 92 1.79 -17.39 8.76
CA ARG A 92 2.20 -18.57 7.99
C ARG A 92 3.60 -18.37 7.38
N TRP A 93 4.59 -18.19 8.24
CA TRP A 93 5.97 -17.85 7.86
C TRP A 93 6.64 -18.89 6.96
N GLU A 94 6.35 -20.18 7.17
CA GLU A 94 6.85 -21.26 6.31
C GLU A 94 6.33 -21.14 4.87
N ASP A 95 5.06 -20.82 4.69
CA ASP A 95 4.46 -20.69 3.36
C ASP A 95 4.94 -19.43 2.65
N MET A 96 5.10 -18.35 3.40
CA MET A 96 5.79 -17.14 2.93
C MET A 96 7.21 -17.46 2.44
N ALA A 97 7.98 -18.25 3.17
CA ALA A 97 9.32 -18.68 2.78
C ALA A 97 9.31 -19.55 1.51
N LYS A 98 8.34 -20.46 1.37
CA LYS A 98 8.14 -21.25 0.14
C LYS A 98 7.90 -20.35 -1.08
N ILE A 99 7.06 -19.33 -0.95
CA ILE A 99 6.82 -18.36 -2.03
C ILE A 99 8.07 -17.57 -2.38
N ARG A 100 8.83 -17.09 -1.38
CA ARG A 100 10.11 -16.40 -1.61
C ARG A 100 11.12 -17.29 -2.33
N ASN A 101 11.22 -18.56 -1.93
CA ASN A 101 12.08 -19.54 -2.60
C ASN A 101 11.66 -19.78 -4.05
N LEU A 102 10.35 -19.83 -4.32
CA LEU A 102 9.82 -19.94 -5.67
C LEU A 102 10.17 -18.72 -6.54
N MET A 103 10.08 -17.52 -5.98
CA MET A 103 10.52 -16.29 -6.68
C MET A 103 12.01 -16.36 -7.04
N THR A 104 12.86 -16.76 -6.09
CA THR A 104 14.31 -16.91 -6.32
C THR A 104 14.60 -17.92 -7.42
N LYS A 105 13.96 -19.10 -7.37
CA LYS A 105 14.12 -20.15 -8.41
C LYS A 105 13.70 -19.66 -9.81
N ARG A 106 12.75 -18.72 -9.88
CA ARG A 106 12.27 -18.11 -11.13
C ARG A 106 12.99 -16.81 -11.50
N ASN A 107 14.01 -16.40 -10.77
CA ASN A 107 14.71 -15.12 -10.93
C ASN A 107 13.78 -13.88 -10.89
N LEU A 108 12.67 -13.98 -10.15
CA LEU A 108 11.70 -12.89 -10.01
C LEU A 108 12.17 -11.90 -8.94
N LYS A 109 12.26 -10.63 -9.31
CA LYS A 109 12.67 -9.54 -8.41
C LYS A 109 11.50 -8.64 -8.06
N LYS A 110 11.34 -8.36 -6.77
CA LYS A 110 10.42 -7.32 -6.29
C LYS A 110 10.94 -5.94 -6.70
N ILE A 111 10.02 -5.06 -7.10
CA ILE A 111 10.31 -3.63 -7.27
C ILE A 111 10.49 -3.00 -5.88
N PRO A 112 11.64 -2.37 -5.58
CA PRO A 112 11.84 -1.68 -4.32
C PRO A 112 11.00 -0.41 -4.25
N GLY A 113 10.57 -0.04 -3.04
CA GLY A 113 9.79 1.17 -2.82
C GLY A 113 10.67 2.39 -2.61
N TRP A 114 10.39 3.48 -3.31
CA TRP A 114 11.05 4.77 -3.15
C TRP A 114 10.03 5.90 -3.19
N THR A 115 10.31 6.95 -2.43
CA THR A 115 9.52 8.19 -2.41
C THR A 115 10.43 9.33 -2.84
N TRP A 116 9.91 10.27 -3.62
CA TRP A 116 10.66 11.47 -3.96
C TRP A 116 9.81 12.73 -3.80
N ILE A 117 10.52 13.85 -3.63
CA ILE A 117 10.00 15.19 -3.44
C ILE A 117 10.85 16.16 -4.25
N GLU A 118 10.23 17.17 -4.83
CA GLU A 118 10.92 18.24 -5.54
C GLU A 118 10.92 19.50 -4.68
N VAL A 119 12.10 20.03 -4.38
CA VAL A 119 12.32 21.29 -3.66
C VAL A 119 13.44 22.05 -4.35
N ASP A 120 13.27 23.36 -4.56
CA ASP A 120 14.25 24.23 -5.23
C ASP A 120 14.77 23.66 -6.57
N ASN A 121 13.84 23.14 -7.39
CA ASN A 121 14.10 22.47 -8.67
C ASN A 121 15.07 21.27 -8.59
N LYS A 122 15.15 20.62 -7.43
CA LYS A 122 15.93 19.40 -7.20
C LYS A 122 15.04 18.28 -6.73
N ILE A 123 15.27 17.09 -7.29
CA ILE A 123 14.60 15.85 -6.86
C ILE A 123 15.40 15.23 -5.73
N HIS A 124 14.74 15.03 -4.60
CA HIS A 124 15.27 14.32 -3.44
C HIS A 124 14.53 12.99 -3.32
N GLN A 125 15.27 11.88 -3.44
CA GLN A 125 14.72 10.53 -3.40
C GLN A 125 15.13 9.82 -2.10
N PHE A 126 14.20 9.05 -1.54
CA PHE A 126 14.37 8.31 -0.30
C PHE A 126 13.93 6.86 -0.50
N SER A 127 14.75 5.95 0.04
CA SER A 127 14.40 4.54 0.26
C SER A 127 14.07 4.28 1.74
N VAL A 128 13.63 3.07 2.09
CA VAL A 128 13.37 2.72 3.51
C VAL A 128 14.69 2.75 4.27
N GLY A 129 14.73 3.46 5.41
CA GLY A 129 15.93 3.57 6.23
C GLY A 129 17.06 4.39 5.61
N ASP A 130 16.77 5.17 4.57
CA ASP A 130 17.80 5.93 3.83
C ASP A 130 18.57 6.91 4.73
N LYS A 131 19.89 6.91 4.58
CA LYS A 131 20.81 7.79 5.28
C LYS A 131 21.79 8.51 4.34
N SER A 132 21.62 8.34 3.02
CA SER A 132 22.53 8.89 2.00
C SER A 132 22.38 10.40 1.79
N HIS A 133 21.25 10.98 2.18
CA HIS A 133 20.97 12.40 2.02
C HIS A 133 21.90 13.28 2.88
N PRO A 134 22.41 14.43 2.37
CA PRO A 134 23.29 15.33 3.15
C PRO A 134 22.68 15.78 4.49
N LEU A 135 21.36 16.04 4.50
CA LEU A 135 20.61 16.43 5.71
C LEU A 135 20.08 15.23 6.52
N SER A 136 20.61 14.03 6.33
CA SER A 136 20.11 12.79 6.95
C SER A 136 19.94 12.92 8.48
N LYS A 137 20.91 13.50 9.19
CA LYS A 137 20.81 13.69 10.65
C LYS A 137 19.60 14.57 11.05
N GLU A 138 19.36 15.64 10.32
CA GLU A 138 18.25 16.57 10.58
C GLU A 138 16.90 15.94 10.24
N ILE A 139 16.82 15.23 9.11
CA ILE A 139 15.62 14.51 8.67
C ILE A 139 15.21 13.47 9.72
N HIS A 140 16.15 12.63 10.16
CA HIS A 140 15.88 11.60 11.16
C HIS A 140 15.58 12.22 12.55
N GLY A 141 16.26 13.30 12.92
CA GLY A 141 16.00 14.03 14.16
C GLY A 141 14.60 14.65 14.19
N LEU A 142 14.20 15.35 13.13
CA LEU A 142 12.85 15.90 13.00
C LEU A 142 11.81 14.78 13.01
N LEU A 143 12.03 13.72 12.23
CA LEU A 143 11.08 12.62 12.13
C LEU A 143 10.83 11.95 13.48
N LYS A 144 11.88 11.74 14.29
CA LYS A 144 11.73 11.24 15.67
C LYS A 144 10.83 12.15 16.50
N SER A 145 11.15 13.46 16.54
CA SER A 145 10.37 14.43 17.31
C SER A 145 8.92 14.59 16.81
N LEU A 146 8.72 14.41 15.51
CA LEU A 146 7.41 14.46 14.88
C LEU A 146 6.58 13.26 15.31
N ILE A 147 7.13 12.04 15.21
CA ILE A 147 6.45 10.81 15.63
C ILE A 147 6.01 10.90 17.09
N GLU A 148 6.88 11.33 18.01
CA GLU A 148 6.53 11.53 19.43
C GLU A 148 5.31 12.47 19.59
N LYS A 149 5.26 13.57 18.82
CA LYS A 149 4.09 14.48 18.81
C LYS A 149 2.84 13.83 18.23
N LEU A 150 2.96 13.04 17.16
CA LEU A 150 1.82 12.38 16.55
C LEU A 150 1.25 11.31 17.50
N GLU A 151 2.09 10.58 18.22
CA GLU A 151 1.68 9.56 19.19
C GLU A 151 0.91 10.19 20.36
N LEU A 152 1.37 11.33 20.87
CA LEU A 152 0.61 12.13 21.84
C LEU A 152 -0.75 12.61 21.29
N ALA A 153 -0.86 12.80 19.98
CA ALA A 153 -2.10 13.14 19.30
C ALA A 153 -2.99 11.93 18.98
N GLY A 154 -2.51 10.69 19.23
CA GLY A 154 -3.26 9.45 19.01
C GLY A 154 -2.86 8.63 17.77
N TYR A 155 -1.75 8.96 17.11
CA TYR A 155 -1.18 8.07 16.09
C TYR A 155 -0.65 6.80 16.75
N VAL A 156 -1.09 5.64 16.26
CA VAL A 156 -0.59 4.34 16.69
C VAL A 156 0.02 3.65 15.46
N PRO A 157 1.32 3.28 15.50
CA PRO A 157 1.96 2.58 14.39
C PRO A 157 1.30 1.23 14.15
N ASP A 158 0.90 0.95 12.90
CA ASP A 158 0.25 -0.32 12.56
C ASP A 158 1.28 -1.33 12.02
N THR A 159 1.77 -2.19 12.92
CA THR A 159 2.78 -3.23 12.65
C THR A 159 2.29 -4.34 11.74
N ASN A 160 0.97 -4.44 11.45
CA ASN A 160 0.45 -5.34 10.42
C ASN A 160 0.96 -4.98 9.02
N PHE A 161 1.55 -3.79 8.83
CA PHE A 161 2.21 -3.41 7.58
C PHE A 161 3.69 -3.80 7.51
N VAL A 162 4.23 -4.44 8.55
CA VAL A 162 5.60 -4.98 8.57
C VAL A 162 5.56 -6.49 8.40
N LEU A 163 5.99 -6.93 7.22
CA LEU A 163 5.87 -8.31 6.76
C LEU A 163 7.17 -9.10 6.98
N HIS A 164 7.73 -8.93 8.18
CA HIS A 164 8.94 -9.60 8.63
C HIS A 164 8.66 -10.29 9.98
N ASP A 165 9.19 -11.50 10.11
CA ASP A 165 9.16 -12.27 11.35
C ASP A 165 10.27 -11.77 12.28
N VAL A 166 9.98 -10.67 12.97
CA VAL A 166 10.88 -9.99 13.92
C VAL A 166 10.05 -9.50 15.10
N ASP A 167 10.72 -9.19 16.20
CA ASP A 167 10.07 -8.65 17.40
C ASP A 167 9.36 -7.33 17.14
N GLU A 168 8.36 -7.04 17.97
CA GLU A 168 7.44 -5.93 17.70
C GLU A 168 8.11 -4.55 17.76
N GLU A 169 9.08 -4.39 18.66
CA GLU A 169 9.92 -3.18 18.73
C GLU A 169 10.68 -2.94 17.41
N VAL A 170 11.17 -4.01 16.78
CA VAL A 170 11.87 -3.94 15.49
C VAL A 170 10.89 -3.55 14.39
N LYS A 171 9.66 -4.08 14.39
CA LYS A 171 8.63 -3.69 13.42
C LYS A 171 8.27 -2.21 13.52
N VAL A 172 8.08 -1.71 14.74
CA VAL A 172 7.82 -0.28 14.97
C VAL A 172 8.97 0.58 14.40
N GLY A 173 10.23 0.21 14.67
CA GLY A 173 11.39 0.89 14.11
C GLY A 173 11.44 0.88 12.57
N MET A 174 11.02 -0.22 11.93
CA MET A 174 10.90 -0.29 10.47
C MET A 174 9.87 0.69 9.91
N LEU A 175 8.69 0.80 10.55
CA LEU A 175 7.63 1.73 10.12
C LEU A 175 8.08 3.18 10.18
N TYR A 176 8.82 3.57 11.21
CA TYR A 176 9.30 4.95 11.37
C TYR A 176 10.25 5.39 10.27
N THR A 177 10.87 4.45 9.56
CA THR A 177 11.86 4.75 8.52
C THR A 177 11.34 4.52 7.11
N HIS A 178 10.02 4.39 6.92
CA HIS A 178 9.42 4.37 5.60
C HIS A 178 9.76 5.63 4.78
N SER A 179 9.98 5.46 3.48
CA SER A 179 10.46 6.54 2.61
C SER A 179 9.50 7.73 2.49
N GLU A 180 8.18 7.49 2.63
CA GLU A 180 7.17 8.54 2.72
C GLU A 180 7.40 9.46 3.92
N LYS A 181 7.72 8.89 5.09
CA LYS A 181 7.96 9.64 6.32
C LYS A 181 9.25 10.46 6.23
N LEU A 182 10.31 9.88 5.65
CA LEU A 182 11.57 10.58 5.39
C LEU A 182 11.37 11.75 4.41
N ALA A 183 10.65 11.53 3.31
CA ALA A 183 10.38 12.58 2.32
C ALA A 183 9.54 13.73 2.90
N ILE A 184 8.55 13.42 3.76
CA ILE A 184 7.74 14.45 4.44
C ILE A 184 8.56 15.19 5.49
N ALA A 185 9.39 14.51 6.27
CA ALA A 185 10.30 15.16 7.22
C ALA A 185 11.26 16.11 6.48
N PHE A 186 11.85 15.69 5.37
CA PHE A 186 12.63 16.60 4.52
C PHE A 186 11.80 17.77 3.99
N GLY A 187 10.58 17.51 3.50
CA GLY A 187 9.66 18.56 3.05
C GLY A 187 9.35 19.59 4.13
N LEU A 188 9.17 19.17 5.37
CA LEU A 188 8.96 20.06 6.51
C LEU A 188 10.17 20.94 6.83
N ILE A 189 11.40 20.43 6.62
CA ILE A 189 12.65 21.19 6.80
C ILE A 189 12.86 22.18 5.67
N ALA A 190 12.69 21.71 4.43
CA ALA A 190 13.18 22.40 3.24
C ALA A 190 12.17 23.38 2.63
N THR A 191 10.96 23.49 3.17
CA THR A 191 9.92 24.36 2.61
C THR A 191 9.26 25.23 3.69
N PRO A 192 8.85 26.48 3.37
CA PRO A 192 8.26 27.39 4.34
C PRO A 192 7.03 26.82 5.03
N GLU A 193 6.80 27.25 6.27
CA GLU A 193 5.59 26.91 7.03
C GLU A 193 4.31 27.28 6.25
N GLY A 194 3.28 26.45 6.36
CA GLY A 194 2.02 26.63 5.64
C GLY A 194 2.04 26.24 4.15
N SER A 195 3.20 26.15 3.49
CA SER A 195 3.25 25.74 2.08
C SER A 195 2.85 24.25 1.91
N PRO A 196 2.33 23.81 0.76
CA PRO A 196 1.99 22.40 0.56
C PRO A 196 3.24 21.52 0.34
N ILE A 197 3.22 20.30 0.90
CA ILE A 197 4.26 19.29 0.66
C ILE A 197 3.76 18.33 -0.43
N ARG A 198 4.56 18.08 -1.46
CA ARG A 198 4.21 17.19 -2.58
C ARG A 198 5.21 16.06 -2.70
N ILE A 199 4.77 14.83 -2.51
CA ILE A 199 5.62 13.65 -2.66
C ILE A 199 5.03 12.68 -3.68
N THR A 200 5.89 11.88 -4.30
CA THR A 200 5.47 10.77 -5.16
C THR A 200 6.08 9.46 -4.67
N LYS A 201 5.25 8.42 -4.63
CA LYS A 201 5.62 7.04 -4.32
C LYS A 201 5.44 6.17 -5.57
N ASN A 202 6.41 5.31 -5.85
CA ASN A 202 6.29 4.36 -6.98
C ASN A 202 5.38 3.16 -6.70
N LEU A 203 5.15 2.84 -5.43
CA LEU A 203 4.22 1.82 -4.95
C LEU A 203 2.97 2.48 -4.34
N ARG A 204 1.94 1.68 -4.05
CA ARG A 204 0.80 2.12 -3.24
C ARG A 204 1.29 2.45 -1.82
N VAL A 205 0.79 3.55 -1.26
CA VAL A 205 1.10 3.94 0.13
C VAL A 205 0.52 2.89 1.08
N CYS A 206 1.27 2.47 2.10
CA CYS A 206 0.76 1.54 3.11
C CYS A 206 -0.20 2.25 4.08
N GLY A 207 -1.05 1.48 4.77
CA GLY A 207 -2.04 2.06 5.68
C GLY A 207 -1.44 2.82 6.85
N ASP A 208 -0.32 2.34 7.40
CA ASP A 208 0.42 3.06 8.44
C ASP A 208 0.91 4.43 7.95
N CYS A 209 1.56 4.49 6.78
CA CYS A 209 1.97 5.76 6.18
C CYS A 209 0.76 6.65 5.89
N HIS A 210 -0.34 6.11 5.36
CA HIS A 210 -1.54 6.88 5.10
C HIS A 210 -2.08 7.54 6.39
N THR A 211 -2.17 6.77 7.48
CA THR A 211 -2.58 7.28 8.79
C THR A 211 -1.58 8.30 9.33
N PHE A 212 -0.28 8.01 9.31
CA PHE A 212 0.78 8.96 9.69
C PHE A 212 0.61 10.31 8.99
N ILE A 213 0.37 10.32 7.67
CA ILE A 213 0.25 11.55 6.88
C ILE A 213 -1.00 12.35 7.26
N LYS A 214 -2.11 11.68 7.58
CA LYS A 214 -3.29 12.34 8.17
C LYS A 214 -2.89 13.10 9.44
N PHE A 215 -2.24 12.44 10.39
CA PHE A 215 -1.79 13.07 11.63
C PHE A 215 -0.80 14.22 11.40
N VAL A 216 0.16 14.07 10.47
CA VAL A 216 1.07 15.17 10.11
C VAL A 216 0.28 16.38 9.59
N SER A 217 -0.69 16.17 8.69
CA SER A 217 -1.51 17.28 8.15
C SER A 217 -2.30 18.01 9.26
N ALA A 218 -2.81 17.28 10.26
CA ALA A 218 -3.55 17.84 11.38
C ALA A 218 -2.66 18.64 12.35
N VAL A 219 -1.47 18.12 12.67
CA VAL A 219 -0.54 18.71 13.65
C VAL A 219 0.23 19.89 13.05
N THR A 220 0.68 19.76 11.79
CA THR A 220 1.47 20.80 11.12
C THR A 220 0.62 21.86 10.43
N LYS A 221 -0.70 21.62 10.29
CA LYS A 221 -1.63 22.47 9.51
C LYS A 221 -1.19 22.66 8.06
N ARG A 222 -0.46 21.69 7.49
CA ARG A 222 -0.01 21.71 6.10
C ARG A 222 -0.80 20.71 5.26
N THR A 223 -1.16 21.13 4.05
CA THR A 223 -1.67 20.22 3.03
C THR A 223 -0.52 19.34 2.52
N ILE A 224 -0.74 18.03 2.52
CA ILE A 224 0.22 17.06 1.96
C ILE A 224 -0.44 16.36 0.78
N ILE A 225 0.23 16.38 -0.36
CA ILE A 225 -0.24 15.76 -1.59
C ILE A 225 0.68 14.59 -1.90
N VAL A 226 0.11 13.40 -2.00
CA VAL A 226 0.83 12.18 -2.27
C VAL A 226 0.30 11.56 -3.55
N ARG A 227 1.14 11.45 -4.57
CA ARG A 227 0.85 10.62 -5.75
C ARG A 227 1.45 9.25 -5.51
N ASP A 228 0.62 8.21 -5.44
CA ASP A 228 1.10 6.83 -5.35
C ASP A 228 0.93 6.10 -6.69
N ALA A 229 1.15 4.78 -6.71
CA ALA A 229 0.99 3.98 -7.93
C ALA A 229 -0.45 4.00 -8.51
N ASN A 230 -1.46 4.29 -7.69
CA ASN A 230 -2.86 4.11 -8.02
C ASN A 230 -3.61 5.45 -8.17
N ARG A 231 -3.30 6.46 -7.34
CA ARG A 231 -4.07 7.70 -7.25
C ARG A 231 -3.32 8.85 -6.57
N PHE A 232 -3.98 9.99 -6.53
CA PHE A 232 -3.61 11.12 -5.69
C PHE A 232 -4.38 11.08 -4.37
N HIS A 233 -3.66 11.36 -3.30
CA HIS A 233 -4.19 11.55 -1.95
C HIS A 233 -3.92 12.99 -1.55
N HIS A 234 -4.97 13.70 -1.15
CA HIS A 234 -4.85 15.06 -0.58
C HIS A 234 -5.17 14.98 0.90
N PHE A 235 -4.15 15.20 1.72
CA PHE A 235 -4.26 15.19 3.17
C PHE A 235 -4.38 16.62 3.68
N SER A 236 -5.41 16.88 4.46
CA SER A 236 -5.65 18.17 5.09
C SER A 236 -6.44 17.96 6.38
N GLU A 237 -6.04 18.65 7.45
CA GLU A 237 -6.74 18.65 8.74
C GLU A 237 -7.03 17.25 9.32
N GLY A 238 -6.16 16.26 9.05
CA GLY A 238 -6.37 14.90 9.56
C GLY A 238 -7.25 14.01 8.69
N ALA A 239 -7.73 14.51 7.56
CA ALA A 239 -8.52 13.75 6.59
C ALA A 239 -7.73 13.53 5.29
N CYS A 240 -8.13 12.51 4.53
CA CYS A 240 -7.63 12.28 3.18
C CYS A 240 -8.80 12.31 2.19
N SER A 241 -8.57 12.89 1.01
CA SER A 241 -9.55 12.92 -0.09
C SER A 241 -9.99 11.55 -0.59
N CYS A 242 -9.29 10.46 -0.22
CA CYS A 242 -9.71 9.10 -0.58
C CYS A 242 -10.81 8.53 0.34
N GLY A 243 -11.18 9.23 1.43
CA GLY A 243 -12.18 8.76 2.39
C GLY A 243 -11.79 7.45 3.08
N ASP A 244 -10.49 7.24 3.29
CA ASP A 244 -9.89 5.99 3.78
C ASP A 244 -10.06 4.76 2.87
N TYR A 245 -10.54 4.95 1.62
CA TYR A 245 -10.49 3.96 0.56
C TYR A 245 -9.11 3.95 -0.13
N TRP A 246 -8.02 3.90 0.66
CA TRP A 246 -6.65 3.84 0.17
C TRP A 246 -6.29 2.47 -0.33
#